data_AF-A0AAD4KFY8-F1
#
_entry.id   AF-A0AAD4KFY8-F1
#
_cell.length_a   1.000
_cell.length_b   1.000
_cell.length_c   1.000
_cell.angle_alpha   90.00
_cell.angle_beta   90.00
_cell.angle_gamma   90.00
#
_symmetry.space_group_name_H-M   'P 1'
#
loop_
_entity.id
_entity.type
_entity.pdbx_description
1 polymer ?
#
loop_
_entity_poly.entity_id
_entity_poly.type
_entity_poly.pdbx_seq_one_letter_code
_entity_poly.pdbx_strand_id
1 'polypeptide(L)'
;MFNFLALCIWVTQSFAANSTAVEGWQFDGNSRSTFDILWSCSSTIFACTWTALHTNVPERNKSDFQIGVRKAWQFFFALMAPELIAWTAAQELWPCQRAIPPAQAYDHRDLIISPSHTKWTFAQSLQTEDEWLYIIDSKLMLALIKADIVRCSDLRDRDIKDRAKADSLAKAFTVLQSTWAVINVVARAGYKLPISLIELSTVAYVICGLLTYAFWWHKPKDMTTPIMINLRYTRDNLPQEIRNITDENPQKWVHWREVPPEENFFAMPQIIRRVHRRVFTEKTFREVADTGSQAFTRREEAALDAFAILAAILFCCVHIAAWNFLFPTQTEQIAWRIFTLIAVSMACVAYLVGQAPLFARLLAKIISIPSCMKALVDPTASFTMLEIYLNVGAYQVYCVARLGIFALMLSSLRALPVGCYISIDWLASIPHL
;
A
#
# COMPACT_ATOMS: atom_id res chain seq x y z
N MET A 1 2.30 6.21 18.93
CA MET A 1 0.91 6.70 19.15
C MET A 1 0.85 7.93 20.05
N PHE A 2 1.48 7.93 21.25
CA PHE A 2 1.42 9.07 22.19
C PHE A 2 1.93 10.41 21.62
N ASN A 3 3.09 10.43 20.94
CA ASN A 3 3.60 11.66 20.29
C ASN A 3 2.75 12.13 19.10
N PHE A 4 2.01 11.23 18.44
CA PHE A 4 1.17 11.57 17.30
C PHE A 4 -0.18 12.14 17.72
N LEU A 5 -0.79 11.56 18.77
CA LEU A 5 -1.95 12.15 19.43
C LEU A 5 -1.62 13.52 20.01
N ALA A 6 -0.44 13.68 20.62
CA ALA A 6 0.04 14.99 21.06
C ALA A 6 0.17 15.98 19.90
N LEU A 7 0.71 15.56 18.75
CA LEU A 7 0.75 16.39 17.53
C LEU A 7 -0.67 16.78 17.06
N CYS A 8 -1.60 15.84 17.00
CA CYS A 8 -3.00 16.12 16.63
C CYS A 8 -3.68 17.12 17.59
N ILE A 9 -3.47 16.94 18.91
CA ILE A 9 -4.00 17.84 19.95
C ILE A 9 -3.35 19.23 19.84
N TRP A 10 -2.06 19.29 19.55
CA TRP A 10 -1.34 20.54 19.39
C TRP A 10 -1.72 21.30 18.10
N VAL A 11 -2.01 20.57 17.02
CA VAL A 11 -2.57 21.11 15.78
C VAL A 11 -3.98 21.69 16.01
N THR A 12 -4.84 21.02 16.78
CA THR A 12 -6.16 21.60 17.15
C THR A 12 -6.03 22.91 17.92
N GLN A 13 -5.02 23.05 18.78
CA GLN A 13 -4.77 24.27 19.55
C GLN A 13 -4.20 25.41 18.69
N SER A 14 -3.42 25.09 17.66
CA SER A 14 -2.84 26.06 16.73
C SER A 14 -3.90 26.80 15.90
N PHE A 15 -5.07 26.19 15.70
CA PHE A 15 -6.19 26.80 14.98
C PHE A 15 -7.12 27.63 15.87
N ALA A 16 -7.18 27.33 17.17
CA ALA A 16 -8.04 28.05 18.12
C ALA A 16 -7.52 29.44 18.49
N ALA A 17 -6.27 29.77 18.15
CA ALA A 17 -5.54 30.79 18.89
C ALA A 17 -5.58 32.21 18.35
N ASN A 18 -5.72 32.52 17.05
CA ASN A 18 -5.83 33.93 16.62
C ASN A 18 -6.22 34.09 15.14
N SER A 19 -7.17 35.00 14.89
CA SER A 19 -7.62 35.59 13.60
C SER A 19 -8.87 34.95 12.96
N THR A 20 -10.03 35.59 13.16
CA THR A 20 -11.32 35.30 12.51
C THR A 20 -11.41 35.82 11.06
N ALA A 21 -10.41 36.56 10.60
CA ALA A 21 -10.36 37.03 9.22
C ALA A 21 -10.02 35.85 8.30
N VAL A 22 -10.90 35.62 7.33
CA VAL A 22 -10.77 34.57 6.32
C VAL A 22 -10.60 35.26 4.98
N GLU A 23 -9.63 34.82 4.21
CA GLU A 23 -9.34 35.35 2.89
C GLU A 23 -9.54 34.29 1.81
N GLY A 24 -9.93 34.77 0.64
CA GLY A 24 -10.09 33.95 -0.55
C GLY A 24 -8.76 33.53 -1.17
N TRP A 25 -8.81 33.20 -2.45
CA TRP A 25 -7.62 32.83 -3.23
C TRP A 25 -6.62 34.00 -3.30
N GLN A 26 -5.38 33.76 -2.88
CA GLN A 26 -4.29 34.73 -2.90
C GLN A 26 -3.25 34.39 -3.97
N PHE A 27 -2.79 35.42 -4.69
CA PHE A 27 -1.74 35.34 -5.71
C PHE A 27 -0.38 35.82 -5.17
N ASP A 28 0.68 35.71 -5.98
CA ASP A 28 2.11 35.88 -5.63
C ASP A 28 2.54 37.27 -5.08
N GLY A 29 1.59 38.13 -4.73
CA GLY A 29 1.83 39.40 -4.01
C GLY A 29 1.97 39.25 -2.49
N ASN A 30 1.58 38.10 -1.92
CA ASN A 30 1.75 37.79 -0.50
C ASN A 30 3.02 36.95 -0.26
N SER A 31 3.45 36.84 1.00
CA SER A 31 4.62 36.02 1.39
C SER A 31 4.49 34.53 1.05
N ARG A 32 3.25 34.05 0.80
CA ARG A 32 2.89 32.70 0.39
C ARG A 32 1.53 32.72 -0.32
N SER A 33 1.43 32.18 -1.53
CA SER A 33 0.18 32.17 -2.30
C SER A 33 -0.67 30.91 -2.05
N THR A 34 -1.96 30.93 -2.43
CA THR A 34 -2.80 29.71 -2.39
C THR A 34 -2.26 28.64 -3.34
N PHE A 35 -1.67 29.06 -4.46
CA PHE A 35 -1.03 28.16 -5.42
C PHE A 35 0.20 27.47 -4.81
N ASP A 36 1.03 28.17 -4.03
CA ASP A 36 2.18 27.58 -3.34
C ASP A 36 1.75 26.47 -2.37
N ILE A 37 0.69 26.72 -1.59
CA ILE A 37 0.10 25.74 -0.67
C ILE A 37 -0.36 24.51 -1.45
N LEU A 38 -1.19 24.74 -2.47
CA LEU A 38 -1.79 23.67 -3.26
C LEU A 38 -0.73 22.86 -4.00
N TRP A 39 0.24 23.52 -4.64
CA TRP A 39 1.31 22.86 -5.40
C TRP A 39 2.23 22.06 -4.49
N SER A 40 2.68 22.65 -3.37
CA SER A 40 3.52 21.94 -2.40
C SER A 40 2.81 20.71 -1.82
N CYS A 41 1.53 20.83 -1.47
CA CYS A 41 0.77 19.70 -0.94
C CYS A 41 0.50 18.64 -2.02
N SER A 42 0.06 19.06 -3.21
CA SER A 42 -0.28 18.15 -4.31
C SER A 42 0.95 17.39 -4.81
N SER A 43 2.10 18.05 -4.94
CA SER A 43 3.35 17.41 -5.32
C SER A 43 3.83 16.41 -4.26
N THR A 44 3.64 16.73 -2.97
CA THR A 44 3.97 15.82 -1.87
C THR A 44 3.04 14.60 -1.84
N ILE A 45 1.72 14.80 -1.98
CA ILE A 45 0.74 13.70 -2.08
C ILE A 45 1.07 12.84 -3.30
N PHE A 46 1.34 13.45 -4.45
CA PHE A 46 1.74 12.74 -5.66
C PHE A 46 3.02 11.94 -5.45
N ALA A 47 4.05 12.50 -4.83
CA ALA A 47 5.25 11.75 -4.47
C ALA A 47 4.88 10.57 -3.53
N CYS A 48 4.15 10.81 -2.45
CA CYS A 48 3.84 9.75 -1.48
C CYS A 48 2.93 8.63 -2.02
N THR A 49 2.20 8.86 -3.11
CA THR A 49 1.22 7.89 -3.65
C THR A 49 1.58 7.37 -5.03
N TRP A 50 2.01 8.21 -5.98
CA TRP A 50 2.44 7.77 -7.31
C TRP A 50 3.85 7.20 -7.29
N THR A 51 4.81 7.91 -6.68
CA THR A 51 6.19 7.45 -6.77
C THR A 51 6.43 6.25 -5.84
N ALA A 52 5.68 6.15 -4.73
CA ALA A 52 5.70 5.02 -3.81
C ALA A 52 5.05 3.75 -4.37
N LEU A 53 4.22 3.88 -5.41
CA LEU A 53 3.51 2.74 -5.98
C LEU A 53 4.45 1.86 -6.80
N HIS A 54 4.72 0.66 -6.29
CA HIS A 54 5.49 -0.37 -6.98
C HIS A 54 4.53 -1.37 -7.62
N THR A 55 4.14 -1.08 -8.86
CA THR A 55 3.22 -1.91 -9.63
C THR A 55 3.82 -3.30 -9.86
N ASN A 56 2.97 -4.32 -9.86
CA ASN A 56 3.38 -5.65 -10.28
C ASN A 56 3.64 -5.65 -11.78
N VAL A 57 4.61 -6.46 -12.19
CA VAL A 57 4.97 -6.67 -13.59
C VAL A 57 3.70 -6.96 -14.40
N PRO A 58 3.45 -6.23 -15.50
CA PRO A 58 2.29 -6.48 -16.34
C PRO A 58 2.44 -7.84 -17.01
N GLU A 59 1.31 -8.45 -17.36
CA GLU A 59 1.29 -9.62 -18.24
C GLU A 59 1.89 -9.27 -19.59
N ARG A 60 2.43 -10.29 -20.27
CA ARG A 60 3.10 -10.12 -21.55
C ARG A 60 2.13 -9.62 -22.64
N ASN A 61 2.66 -8.88 -23.60
CA ASN A 61 1.94 -8.31 -24.76
C ASN A 61 0.90 -7.22 -24.40
N LYS A 62 0.98 -6.60 -23.21
CA LYS A 62 0.21 -5.40 -22.89
C LYS A 62 0.88 -4.16 -23.51
N SER A 63 0.07 -3.25 -24.05
CA SER A 63 0.58 -1.99 -24.59
C SER A 63 0.99 -1.02 -23.47
N ASP A 64 1.92 -0.11 -23.74
CA ASP A 64 2.34 0.93 -22.78
C ASP A 64 1.16 1.76 -22.29
N PHE A 65 0.16 1.99 -23.14
CA PHE A 65 -1.08 2.66 -22.76
C PHE A 65 -1.86 1.87 -21.70
N GLN A 66 -2.04 0.55 -21.88
CA GLN A 66 -2.72 -0.29 -20.90
C GLN A 66 -1.96 -0.34 -19.56
N ILE A 67 -0.62 -0.39 -19.60
CA ILE A 67 0.24 -0.35 -18.42
C ILE A 67 0.06 1.00 -17.69
N GLY A 68 0.09 2.10 -18.44
CA GLY A 68 -0.10 3.45 -17.92
C GLY A 68 -1.46 3.63 -17.26
N VAL A 69 -2.54 3.17 -17.89
CA VAL A 69 -3.88 3.29 -17.29
C VAL A 69 -4.05 2.40 -16.07
N ARG A 70 -3.52 1.17 -16.07
CA ARG A 70 -3.52 0.32 -14.87
C ARG A 70 -2.81 1.00 -13.70
N LYS A 71 -1.67 1.65 -13.95
CA LYS A 71 -0.95 2.41 -12.94
C LYS A 71 -1.75 3.64 -12.47
N ALA A 72 -2.39 4.37 -13.38
CA ALA A 72 -3.26 5.49 -13.03
C ALA A 72 -4.46 5.05 -12.17
N TRP A 73 -5.04 3.89 -12.46
CA TRP A 73 -6.13 3.31 -11.68
C TRP A 73 -5.67 2.90 -10.28
N GLN A 74 -4.49 2.28 -10.16
CA GLN A 74 -3.89 1.96 -8.85
C GLN A 74 -3.55 3.22 -8.05
N PHE A 75 -3.07 4.27 -8.72
CA PHE A 75 -2.82 5.57 -8.12
C PHE A 75 -4.10 6.21 -7.57
N PHE A 76 -5.21 6.14 -8.31
CA PHE A 76 -6.51 6.60 -7.79
C PHE A 76 -6.88 5.93 -6.47
N PHE A 77 -6.69 4.61 -6.36
CA PHE A 77 -6.93 3.92 -5.08
C PHE A 77 -5.89 4.24 -4.01
N ALA A 78 -4.64 4.55 -4.39
CA ALA A 78 -3.65 5.06 -3.45
C ALA A 78 -4.02 6.45 -2.91
N LEU A 79 -4.72 7.29 -3.68
CA LEU A 79 -5.29 8.53 -3.17
C LEU A 79 -6.48 8.28 -2.23
N MET A 80 -7.36 7.34 -2.55
CA MET A 80 -8.55 7.08 -1.74
C MET A 80 -8.23 6.35 -0.43
N ALA A 81 -7.38 5.33 -0.50
CA ALA A 81 -7.09 4.39 0.58
C ALA A 81 -5.57 4.08 0.66
N PRO A 82 -4.70 5.07 0.93
CA PRO A 82 -3.25 4.87 0.98
C PRO A 82 -2.81 3.85 2.04
N GLU A 83 -3.54 3.72 3.14
CA GLU A 83 -3.33 2.71 4.18
C GLU A 83 -3.50 1.27 3.66
N LEU A 84 -4.40 1.05 2.70
CA LEU A 84 -4.58 -0.27 2.10
C LEU A 84 -3.44 -0.61 1.16
N ILE A 85 -2.85 0.39 0.50
CA ILE A 85 -1.63 0.18 -0.29
C ILE A 85 -0.50 -0.27 0.63
N ALA A 86 -0.30 0.40 1.78
CA ALA A 86 0.69 -0.03 2.78
C ALA A 86 0.44 -1.46 3.27
N TRP A 87 -0.83 -1.84 3.51
CA TRP A 87 -1.20 -3.21 3.86
C TRP A 87 -0.91 -4.22 2.74
N THR A 88 -1.14 -3.88 1.47
CA THR A 88 -0.77 -4.77 0.36
C THR A 88 0.73 -4.93 0.24
N ALA A 89 1.51 -3.88 0.49
CA ALA A 89 2.96 -3.95 0.51
C ALA A 89 3.45 -4.85 1.66
N ALA A 90 2.85 -4.75 2.85
CA ALA A 90 3.16 -5.62 3.98
C ALA A 90 2.85 -7.10 3.68
N GLN A 91 1.70 -7.39 3.06
CA GLN A 91 1.34 -8.74 2.63
C GLN A 91 2.32 -9.34 1.63
N GLU A 92 2.84 -8.53 0.71
CA GLU A 92 3.83 -9.02 -0.27
C GLU A 92 5.18 -9.33 0.39
N LEU A 93 5.59 -8.55 1.38
CA LEU A 93 6.87 -8.74 2.04
C LEU A 93 6.87 -9.92 3.02
N TRP A 94 5.75 -10.19 3.69
CA TRP A 94 5.68 -11.12 4.81
C TRP A 94 6.10 -12.57 4.47
N PRO A 95 5.57 -13.21 3.41
CA PRO A 95 5.99 -14.58 3.04
C PRO A 95 7.46 -14.64 2.65
N CYS A 96 7.97 -13.58 2.02
CA CYS A 96 9.35 -13.51 1.57
C CYS A 96 10.32 -13.49 2.75
N GLN A 97 9.98 -12.79 3.84
CA GLN A 97 10.79 -12.81 5.06
C GLN A 97 10.79 -14.18 5.75
N ARG A 98 9.65 -14.87 5.74
CA ARG A 98 9.51 -16.22 6.31
C ARG A 98 10.31 -17.28 5.55
N ALA A 99 10.48 -17.11 4.24
CA ALA A 99 11.19 -18.08 3.39
C ALA A 99 12.72 -18.02 3.52
N ILE A 100 13.29 -16.96 4.12
CA ILE A 100 14.74 -16.80 4.27
C ILE A 100 15.24 -17.65 5.45
N PRO A 101 16.11 -18.66 5.22
CA PRO A 101 16.70 -19.42 6.32
C PRO A 101 17.59 -18.52 7.20
N PRO A 102 17.71 -18.80 8.51
CA PRO A 102 18.66 -18.09 9.37
C PRO A 102 20.09 -18.24 8.82
N ALA A 103 20.87 -17.17 8.86
CA ALA A 103 22.19 -17.04 8.23
C ALA A 103 23.21 -18.15 8.60
N GLN A 104 22.97 -18.88 9.70
CA GLN A 104 23.79 -20.00 10.16
C GLN A 104 23.59 -21.30 9.36
N ALA A 105 22.60 -21.39 8.46
CA ALA A 105 22.33 -22.58 7.64
C ALA A 105 23.11 -22.63 6.31
N TYR A 106 23.91 -21.61 6.01
CA TYR A 106 24.69 -21.52 4.78
C TYR A 106 26.17 -21.85 5.06
N ASP A 107 26.53 -23.12 4.91
CA ASP A 107 27.92 -23.59 5.00
C ASP A 107 28.56 -23.64 3.62
N HIS A 108 28.81 -22.50 2.97
CA HIS A 108 29.77 -22.44 1.85
C HIS A 108 30.36 -21.03 1.69
N ARG A 109 31.69 -20.97 1.59
CA ARG A 109 32.54 -19.76 1.67
C ARG A 109 32.43 -18.77 0.50
N ASP A 110 31.49 -18.96 -0.44
CA ASP A 110 31.20 -17.98 -1.51
C ASP A 110 29.85 -17.26 -1.32
N LEU A 111 29.07 -17.65 -0.30
CA LEU A 111 27.81 -17.00 0.07
C LEU A 111 28.07 -15.82 1.03
N ILE A 112 28.90 -14.86 0.64
CA ILE A 112 28.80 -13.49 1.20
C ILE A 112 27.57 -12.85 0.55
N ILE A 113 26.39 -13.40 0.88
CA ILE A 113 25.12 -12.73 0.64
C ILE A 113 25.12 -11.57 1.63
N SER A 114 25.42 -10.35 1.15
CA SER A 114 25.16 -9.17 1.96
C SER A 114 23.70 -9.22 2.43
N PRO A 115 23.41 -9.05 3.72
CA PRO A 115 22.06 -9.05 4.28
C PRO A 115 21.10 -8.05 3.60
N SER A 116 21.62 -7.11 2.82
CA SER A 116 20.87 -6.16 2.01
C SER A 116 20.26 -6.73 0.71
N HIS A 117 20.72 -7.88 0.21
CA HIS A 117 20.32 -8.42 -1.10
C HIS A 117 19.26 -9.54 -1.03
N THR A 118 18.80 -9.90 0.17
CA THR A 118 17.93 -11.07 0.41
C THR A 118 16.47 -10.74 0.72
N LYS A 119 16.00 -9.50 0.52
CA LYS A 119 14.57 -9.17 0.64
C LYS A 119 13.89 -9.23 -0.74
N TRP A 120 13.68 -10.45 -1.23
CA TRP A 120 13.08 -10.71 -2.55
C TRP A 120 11.57 -10.45 -2.53
N THR A 121 11.08 -9.46 -3.27
CA THR A 121 9.62 -9.24 -3.50
C THR A 121 9.33 -9.14 -5.00
N PHE A 122 9.96 -10.02 -5.80
CA PHE A 122 10.01 -9.90 -7.26
C PHE A 122 9.25 -11.04 -7.95
N ALA A 123 8.53 -10.75 -9.04
CA ALA A 123 7.91 -11.74 -9.92
C ALA A 123 8.90 -12.16 -11.02
N GLN A 124 9.66 -13.24 -10.80
CA GLN A 124 10.54 -13.82 -11.81
C GLN A 124 9.80 -14.92 -12.55
N SER A 125 10.12 -15.11 -13.82
CA SER A 125 9.54 -16.18 -14.63
C SER A 125 10.64 -17.12 -15.09
N LEU A 126 10.44 -18.40 -14.84
CA LEU A 126 11.23 -19.47 -15.40
C LEU A 126 10.85 -19.61 -16.88
N GLN A 127 11.83 -19.74 -17.75
CA GLN A 127 11.63 -20.13 -19.14
C GLN A 127 12.39 -21.41 -19.40
N THR A 128 11.69 -22.48 -19.75
CA THR A 128 12.30 -23.74 -20.17
C THR A 128 12.74 -23.67 -21.64
N GLU A 129 13.56 -24.64 -22.05
CA GLU A 129 14.06 -24.73 -23.43
C GLU A 129 12.92 -24.93 -24.45
N ASP A 130 11.85 -25.62 -24.04
CA ASP A 130 10.62 -25.85 -24.80
C ASP A 130 9.64 -24.66 -24.79
N GLU A 131 10.12 -23.45 -24.51
CA GLU A 131 9.36 -22.20 -24.51
C GLU A 131 8.18 -22.18 -23.51
N TRP A 132 8.22 -22.97 -22.43
CA TRP A 132 7.22 -22.88 -21.36
C TRP A 132 7.64 -21.90 -20.29
N LEU A 133 6.69 -21.08 -19.83
CA LEU A 133 6.87 -20.12 -18.77
C LEU A 133 6.25 -20.61 -17.47
N TYR A 134 6.96 -20.43 -16.36
CA TYR A 134 6.44 -20.68 -15.02
C TYR A 134 6.74 -19.49 -14.10
N ILE A 135 5.71 -18.91 -13.48
CA ILE A 135 5.89 -17.81 -12.51
C ILE A 135 6.51 -18.38 -11.23
N ILE A 136 7.68 -17.86 -10.85
CA ILE A 136 8.48 -18.39 -9.75
C ILE A 136 7.97 -17.87 -8.41
N ASP A 137 7.71 -18.81 -7.50
CA ASP A 137 7.40 -18.54 -6.10
C ASP A 137 8.66 -18.58 -5.23
N SER A 138 8.58 -18.07 -4.00
CA SER A 138 9.68 -18.10 -3.03
C SER A 138 10.21 -19.51 -2.74
N LYS A 139 9.32 -20.53 -2.66
CA LYS A 139 9.69 -21.95 -2.47
C LYS A 139 10.47 -22.49 -3.68
N LEU A 140 10.01 -22.20 -4.90
CA LEU A 140 10.65 -22.63 -6.13
C LEU A 140 12.01 -21.94 -6.33
N MET A 141 12.10 -20.64 -6.02
CA MET A 141 13.37 -19.91 -6.05
C MET A 141 14.39 -20.52 -5.10
N LEU A 142 13.98 -20.84 -3.87
CA LEU A 142 14.88 -21.46 -2.90
C LEU A 142 15.35 -22.84 -3.37
N ALA A 143 14.47 -23.63 -4.01
CA ALA A 143 14.84 -24.92 -4.60
C ALA A 143 15.83 -24.75 -5.76
N LEU A 144 15.62 -23.77 -6.64
CA LEU A 144 16.53 -23.45 -7.75
C LEU A 144 17.94 -23.06 -7.27
N ILE A 145 18.02 -22.28 -6.18
CA ILE A 145 19.30 -21.89 -5.57
C ILE A 145 19.97 -23.10 -4.90
N LYS A 146 19.21 -23.92 -4.17
CA LYS A 146 19.75 -25.13 -3.50
C LYS A 146 20.27 -26.17 -4.49
N ALA A 147 19.63 -26.29 -5.65
CA ALA A 147 20.04 -27.18 -6.72
C ALA A 147 21.23 -26.64 -7.55
N ASP A 148 21.81 -25.49 -7.18
CA ASP A 148 22.86 -24.75 -7.92
C ASP A 148 22.50 -24.47 -9.40
N ILE A 149 21.20 -24.42 -9.72
CA ILE A 149 20.73 -24.13 -11.08
C ILE A 149 20.76 -22.63 -11.35
N VAL A 150 20.48 -21.83 -10.32
CA VAL A 150 20.47 -20.36 -10.40
C VAL A 150 21.44 -19.81 -9.37
N ARG A 151 22.50 -19.15 -9.84
CA ARG A 151 23.43 -18.44 -8.96
C ARG A 151 22.91 -17.04 -8.71
N CYS A 152 23.05 -16.53 -7.47
CA CYS A 152 22.68 -15.15 -7.15
C CYS A 152 23.50 -14.11 -7.95
N SER A 153 24.65 -14.50 -8.51
CA SER A 153 25.42 -13.67 -9.44
C SER A 153 24.69 -13.43 -10.76
N ASP A 154 23.92 -14.41 -11.23
CA ASP A 154 23.28 -14.41 -12.54
C ASP A 154 22.00 -13.55 -12.54
N LEU A 155 21.45 -13.31 -11.35
CA LEU A 155 20.32 -12.41 -11.11
C LEU A 155 20.72 -10.92 -11.15
N ARG A 156 22.02 -10.58 -11.34
CA ARG A 156 22.47 -9.20 -11.56
C ARG A 156 22.30 -8.80 -13.02
N ASP A 157 21.06 -8.71 -13.47
CA ASP A 157 20.77 -8.13 -14.78
C ASP A 157 21.14 -6.63 -14.79
N ARG A 158 21.78 -6.21 -15.88
CA ARG A 158 22.07 -4.79 -16.17
C ARG A 158 20.81 -3.93 -16.13
N ASP A 159 19.67 -4.48 -16.58
CA ASP A 159 18.38 -3.81 -16.64
C ASP A 159 17.81 -3.55 -15.24
N ILE A 160 18.07 -4.44 -14.28
CA ILE A 160 17.71 -4.23 -12.86
C ILE A 160 18.53 -3.08 -12.29
N LYS A 161 19.85 -3.06 -12.55
CA LYS A 161 20.74 -2.02 -12.01
C LYS A 161 20.35 -0.64 -12.52
N ASP A 162 19.95 -0.51 -13.78
CA ASP A 162 19.54 0.78 -14.34
C ASP A 162 18.16 1.21 -13.83
N ARG A 163 17.19 0.30 -13.68
CA ARG A 163 15.89 0.63 -13.04
C ARG A 163 16.04 0.94 -11.55
N ALA A 164 16.93 0.25 -10.84
CA ALA A 164 17.22 0.51 -9.43
C ALA A 164 17.81 1.91 -9.20
N LYS A 165 18.56 2.46 -10.16
CA LYS A 165 19.05 3.86 -10.09
C LYS A 165 17.89 4.86 -10.18
N ALA A 166 17.01 4.70 -11.18
CA ALA A 166 15.85 5.59 -11.36
C ALA A 166 14.91 5.53 -10.14
N ASP A 167 14.73 4.33 -9.60
CA ASP A 167 13.98 4.09 -8.37
C ASP A 167 14.63 4.77 -7.15
N SER A 168 15.96 4.67 -7.01
CA SER A 168 16.71 5.35 -5.93
C SER A 168 16.55 6.87 -5.96
N LEU A 169 16.57 7.48 -7.16
CA LEU A 169 16.31 8.91 -7.33
C LEU A 169 14.87 9.27 -6.96
N ALA A 170 13.89 8.48 -7.38
CA ALA A 170 12.48 8.70 -7.01
C ALA A 170 12.26 8.59 -5.49
N LYS A 171 12.91 7.62 -4.84
CA LYS A 171 12.92 7.47 -3.37
C LYS A 171 13.51 8.70 -2.69
N ALA A 172 14.70 9.15 -3.12
CA ALA A 172 15.36 10.33 -2.56
C ALA A 172 14.49 11.59 -2.70
N PHE A 173 13.93 11.84 -3.89
CA PHE A 173 13.01 12.95 -4.13
C PHE A 173 11.80 12.88 -3.18
N THR A 174 11.20 11.70 -3.04
CA THR A 174 10.00 11.55 -2.21
C THR A 174 10.29 11.74 -0.73
N VAL A 175 11.41 11.20 -0.23
CA VAL A 175 11.84 11.40 1.16
C VAL A 175 12.13 12.87 1.44
N LEU A 176 12.83 13.56 0.54
CA LEU A 176 13.13 14.98 0.68
C LEU A 176 11.85 15.82 0.68
N GLN A 177 10.97 15.62 -0.30
CA GLN A 177 9.70 16.33 -0.42
C GLN A 177 8.80 16.09 0.80
N SER A 178 8.70 14.85 1.26
CA SER A 178 7.91 14.48 2.44
C SER A 178 8.47 15.11 3.72
N THR A 179 9.78 15.06 3.89
CA THR A 179 10.47 15.64 5.04
C THR A 179 10.26 17.14 5.09
N TRP A 180 10.42 17.82 3.94
CA TRP A 180 10.18 19.25 3.82
C TRP A 180 8.73 19.63 4.16
N ALA A 181 7.74 18.89 3.65
CA ALA A 181 6.33 19.14 3.96
C ALA A 181 6.03 18.98 5.46
N VAL A 182 6.53 17.91 6.09
CA VAL A 182 6.34 17.67 7.54
C VAL A 182 7.03 18.77 8.36
N ILE A 183 8.26 19.15 8.01
CA ILE A 183 8.99 20.24 8.68
C ILE A 183 8.20 21.54 8.62
N ASN A 184 7.64 21.90 7.47
CA ASN A 184 6.81 23.10 7.34
C ASN A 184 5.56 23.03 8.22
N VAL A 185 4.82 21.91 8.21
CA VAL A 185 3.61 21.76 9.05
C VAL A 185 3.95 21.85 10.54
N VAL A 186 5.04 21.21 10.98
CA VAL A 186 5.50 21.25 12.37
C VAL A 186 5.96 22.66 12.77
N ALA A 187 6.71 23.34 11.91
CA ALA A 187 7.14 24.71 12.17
C ALA A 187 5.94 25.67 12.25
N ARG A 188 4.95 25.55 11.36
CA ARG A 188 3.71 26.35 11.42
C ARG A 188 2.98 26.15 12.76
N ALA A 189 2.88 24.91 13.23
CA ALA A 189 2.34 24.61 14.55
C ALA A 189 3.15 25.28 15.68
N GLY A 190 4.49 25.24 15.60
CA GLY A 190 5.39 25.90 16.57
C GLY A 190 5.28 27.41 16.61
N TYR A 191 5.13 28.06 15.45
CA TYR A 191 4.89 29.49 15.34
C TYR A 191 3.43 29.89 15.62
N LYS A 192 2.56 28.93 15.99
CA LYS A 192 1.12 29.14 16.21
C LYS A 192 0.42 29.76 14.98
N LEU A 193 0.92 29.42 13.78
CA LEU A 193 0.29 29.79 12.52
C LEU A 193 -0.77 28.74 12.15
N PRO A 194 -1.90 29.15 11.56
CA PRO A 194 -2.92 28.22 11.12
C PRO A 194 -2.39 27.31 10.02
N ILE A 195 -2.81 26.05 10.06
CA ILE A 195 -2.42 25.01 9.10
C ILE A 195 -3.65 24.75 8.23
N SER A 196 -3.49 24.82 6.92
CA SER A 196 -4.60 24.52 6.01
C SER A 196 -4.99 23.03 6.07
N LEU A 197 -6.23 22.74 5.72
CA LEU A 197 -6.74 21.37 5.77
C LEU A 197 -5.99 20.41 4.84
N ILE A 198 -5.53 20.91 3.69
CA ILE A 198 -4.73 20.14 2.73
C ILE A 198 -3.31 19.88 3.26
N GLU A 199 -2.68 20.84 3.95
CA GLU A 199 -1.36 20.64 4.58
C GLU A 199 -1.42 19.56 5.65
N LEU A 200 -2.44 19.62 6.52
CA LEU A 200 -2.65 18.61 7.56
C LEU A 200 -2.87 17.22 6.95
N SER A 201 -3.72 17.14 5.92
CA SER A 201 -4.02 15.88 5.26
C SER A 201 -2.83 15.31 4.48
N THR A 202 -1.94 16.18 3.96
CA THR A 202 -0.70 15.77 3.32
C THR A 202 0.19 14.99 4.28
N VAL A 203 0.24 15.36 5.57
CA VAL A 203 0.98 14.58 6.59
C VAL A 203 0.44 13.16 6.72
N ALA A 204 -0.88 12.96 6.62
CA ALA A 204 -1.47 11.63 6.64
C ALA A 204 -1.01 10.78 5.43
N TYR A 205 -0.96 11.36 4.23
CA TYR A 205 -0.42 10.69 3.04
C TYR A 205 1.07 10.39 3.17
N VAL A 206 1.86 11.29 3.76
CA VAL A 206 3.29 11.07 4.02
C VAL A 206 3.50 9.84 4.89
N ILE A 207 2.72 9.68 5.98
CA ILE A 207 2.83 8.52 6.88
C ILE A 207 2.58 7.21 6.11
N CYS A 208 1.47 7.14 5.36
CA CYS A 208 1.15 5.94 4.59
C CYS A 208 2.15 5.69 3.44
N GLY A 209 2.65 6.74 2.79
CA GLY A 209 3.67 6.66 1.75
C GLY A 209 4.99 6.12 2.28
N LEU A 210 5.44 6.60 3.44
CA LEU A 210 6.64 6.09 4.12
C LEU A 210 6.49 4.62 4.53
N LEU A 211 5.33 4.23 5.08
CA LEU A 211 5.04 2.82 5.39
C LEU A 211 5.10 1.95 4.12
N THR A 212 4.46 2.41 3.04
CA THR A 212 4.47 1.72 1.74
C THR A 212 5.90 1.55 1.21
N TYR A 213 6.70 2.62 1.23
CA TYR A 213 8.11 2.55 0.84
C TYR A 213 8.95 1.66 1.74
N ALA A 214 8.69 1.63 3.05
CA ALA A 214 9.43 0.77 3.97
C ALA A 214 9.23 -0.72 3.62
N PHE A 215 7.99 -1.12 3.29
CA PHE A 215 7.70 -2.49 2.87
C PHE A 215 8.21 -2.81 1.47
N TRP A 216 8.13 -1.86 0.53
CA TRP A 216 8.62 -2.03 -0.85
C TRP A 216 10.04 -1.52 -1.08
N TRP A 217 10.84 -1.32 -0.03
CA TRP A 217 12.16 -0.71 -0.16
C TRP A 217 13.08 -1.46 -1.14
N HIS A 218 12.95 -2.80 -1.18
CA HIS A 218 13.77 -3.69 -2.02
C HIS A 218 13.04 -4.15 -3.28
N LYS A 219 11.79 -3.73 -3.48
CA LYS A 219 11.03 -4.01 -4.70
C LYS A 219 11.43 -2.96 -5.75
N PRO A 220 11.92 -3.33 -6.94
CA PRO A 220 12.22 -2.38 -7.99
C PRO A 220 10.92 -1.83 -8.59
N LYS A 221 10.96 -0.55 -8.96
CA LYS A 221 9.82 0.19 -9.48
C LYS A 221 9.69 0.08 -11.01
N ASP A 222 8.44 0.16 -11.49
CA ASP A 222 8.10 0.30 -12.91
C ASP A 222 8.73 -0.78 -13.80
N MET A 223 8.55 -2.04 -13.41
CA MET A 223 8.98 -3.16 -14.23
C MET A 223 7.97 -3.46 -15.33
N THR A 224 8.43 -3.40 -16.57
CA THR A 224 7.61 -3.65 -17.76
C THR A 224 7.70 -5.10 -18.23
N THR A 225 8.79 -5.78 -17.90
CA THR A 225 9.04 -7.18 -18.25
C THR A 225 9.48 -7.96 -17.01
N PRO A 226 9.02 -9.21 -16.84
CA PRO A 226 9.55 -10.07 -15.79
C PRO A 226 11.01 -10.41 -16.09
N ILE A 227 11.81 -10.66 -15.05
CA ILE A 227 13.14 -11.25 -15.22
C ILE A 227 12.94 -12.70 -15.65
N MET A 228 13.52 -13.05 -16.78
CA MET A 228 13.44 -14.40 -17.34
C MET A 228 14.66 -15.20 -16.90
N ILE A 229 14.43 -16.29 -16.17
CA ILE A 229 15.47 -17.28 -15.88
C ILE A 229 15.37 -18.37 -16.93
N ASN A 230 16.29 -18.36 -17.89
CA ASN A 230 16.35 -19.36 -18.94
C ASN A 230 17.01 -20.63 -18.39
N LEU A 231 16.25 -21.72 -18.32
CA LEU A 231 16.74 -23.04 -18.00
C LEU A 231 17.22 -23.76 -19.27
N ARG A 232 18.24 -24.60 -19.10
CA ARG A 232 18.70 -25.56 -20.11
C ARG A 232 17.98 -26.90 -20.03
N TYR A 233 16.80 -26.90 -19.41
CA TYR A 233 15.97 -28.08 -19.18
C TYR A 233 14.64 -27.87 -19.88
N THR A 234 14.10 -28.93 -20.46
CA THR A 234 12.70 -28.99 -20.88
C THR A 234 11.81 -29.29 -19.67
N ARG A 235 10.51 -28.99 -19.77
CA ARG A 235 9.55 -29.27 -18.69
C ARG A 235 9.61 -30.72 -18.19
N ASP A 236 9.80 -31.68 -19.08
CA ASP A 236 9.84 -33.11 -18.74
C ASP A 236 11.16 -33.56 -18.09
N ASN A 237 12.25 -32.81 -18.32
CA ASN A 237 13.60 -33.14 -17.90
C ASN A 237 14.09 -32.26 -16.73
N LEU A 238 13.16 -31.59 -16.05
CA LEU A 238 13.44 -30.82 -14.84
C LEU A 238 13.92 -31.73 -13.70
N PRO A 239 14.89 -31.29 -12.88
CA PRO A 239 15.29 -32.03 -11.68
C PRO A 239 14.09 -32.32 -10.77
N GLN A 240 14.08 -33.51 -10.18
CA GLN A 240 12.91 -34.05 -9.47
C GLN A 240 12.39 -33.11 -8.37
N GLU A 241 13.28 -32.44 -7.65
CA GLU A 241 12.90 -31.49 -6.59
C GLU A 241 12.11 -30.28 -7.11
N ILE A 242 12.48 -29.78 -8.28
CA ILE A 242 11.82 -28.65 -8.95
C ILE A 242 10.53 -29.13 -9.59
N ARG A 243 10.59 -30.27 -10.28
CA ARG A 243 9.43 -30.89 -10.92
C ARG A 243 8.31 -31.15 -9.92
N ASN A 244 8.64 -31.69 -8.73
CA ASN A 244 7.67 -31.91 -7.66
C ASN A 244 6.95 -30.60 -7.27
N ILE A 245 7.66 -29.47 -7.21
CA ILE A 245 7.07 -28.16 -6.86
C ILE A 245 6.26 -27.60 -8.03
N THR A 246 6.72 -27.75 -9.27
CA THR A 246 5.99 -27.25 -10.44
C THR A 246 4.73 -28.09 -10.73
N ASP A 247 4.77 -29.38 -10.42
CA ASP A 247 3.66 -30.32 -10.60
C ASP A 247 2.59 -30.18 -9.51
N GLU A 248 2.91 -29.60 -8.34
CA GLU A 248 1.90 -29.12 -7.37
C GLU A 248 0.94 -28.12 -8.04
N ASN A 249 1.38 -27.41 -9.09
CA ASN A 249 0.62 -26.34 -9.74
C ASN A 249 0.78 -26.33 -11.27
N PRO A 250 0.17 -27.29 -11.99
CA PRO A 250 0.34 -27.41 -13.43
C PRO A 250 -0.27 -26.22 -14.19
N GLN A 251 -1.27 -25.55 -13.61
CA GLN A 251 -1.98 -24.40 -14.22
C GLN A 251 -1.13 -23.12 -14.32
N LYS A 252 0.04 -23.08 -13.67
CA LYS A 252 0.98 -21.96 -13.76
C LYS A 252 1.83 -21.98 -15.02
N TRP A 253 1.91 -23.13 -15.68
CA TRP A 253 2.60 -23.27 -16.93
C TRP A 253 1.80 -22.57 -18.03
N VAL A 254 2.41 -21.56 -18.63
CA VAL A 254 1.85 -20.86 -19.79
C VAL A 254 2.86 -20.99 -20.92
N HIS A 255 2.41 -21.46 -22.08
CA HIS A 255 3.31 -21.57 -23.22
C HIS A 255 3.63 -20.17 -23.76
N TRP A 256 4.87 -19.92 -24.21
CA TRP A 256 5.32 -18.61 -24.70
C TRP A 256 4.44 -18.03 -25.81
N ARG A 257 3.76 -18.87 -26.59
CA ARG A 257 2.90 -18.45 -27.70
C ARG A 257 1.45 -18.21 -27.31
N GLU A 258 1.05 -18.61 -26.11
CA GLU A 258 -0.30 -18.39 -25.62
C GLU A 258 -0.46 -16.93 -25.18
N VAL A 259 -1.48 -16.27 -25.72
CA VAL A 259 -1.86 -14.92 -25.30
C VAL A 259 -2.72 -15.06 -24.06
N PRO A 260 -2.34 -14.48 -22.91
CA PRO A 260 -3.20 -14.50 -21.73
C PRO A 260 -4.55 -13.86 -22.07
N PRO A 261 -5.68 -14.41 -21.56
CA PRO A 261 -6.99 -13.81 -21.79
C PRO A 261 -6.97 -12.32 -21.39
N GLU A 262 -7.63 -11.46 -22.16
CA GLU A 262 -7.68 -10.03 -21.86
C GLU A 262 -8.31 -9.80 -20.47
N GLU A 263 -7.47 -9.50 -19.46
CA GLU A 263 -8.00 -8.98 -18.21
C GLU A 263 -8.78 -7.70 -18.49
N ASN A 264 -10.05 -7.68 -18.09
CA ASN A 264 -10.92 -6.50 -18.16
C ASN A 264 -10.15 -5.27 -17.70
N PHE A 265 -10.18 -4.20 -18.48
CA PHE A 265 -9.45 -2.96 -18.21
C PHE A 265 -9.85 -2.29 -16.89
N PHE A 266 -11.15 -2.36 -16.57
CA PHE A 266 -11.72 -1.95 -15.28
C PHE A 266 -11.69 -3.07 -14.23
N ALA A 267 -11.02 -4.20 -14.52
CA ALA A 267 -10.86 -5.24 -13.53
C ALA A 267 -10.29 -4.61 -12.26
N MET A 268 -10.94 -4.95 -11.16
CA MET A 268 -10.64 -4.42 -9.84
C MET A 268 -9.11 -4.41 -9.62
N PRO A 269 -8.51 -3.30 -9.16
CA PRO A 269 -7.08 -3.21 -8.86
C PRO A 269 -6.66 -4.41 -8.03
N GLN A 270 -5.45 -4.93 -8.20
CA GLN A 270 -4.96 -6.08 -7.43
C GLN A 270 -5.21 -5.96 -5.91
N ILE A 271 -5.29 -4.74 -5.36
CA ILE A 271 -5.73 -4.43 -3.98
C ILE A 271 -7.19 -4.83 -3.74
N ILE A 272 -8.14 -4.31 -4.54
CA ILE A 272 -9.54 -4.69 -4.45
C ILE A 272 -9.71 -6.14 -4.86
N ARG A 273 -9.00 -6.63 -5.87
CA ARG A 273 -8.96 -8.05 -6.19
C ARG A 273 -8.43 -8.87 -5.03
N ARG A 274 -7.48 -8.44 -4.20
CA ARG A 274 -7.02 -9.19 -3.01
C ARG A 274 -8.02 -9.11 -1.87
N VAL A 275 -8.63 -7.95 -1.63
CA VAL A 275 -9.75 -7.80 -0.66
C VAL A 275 -10.94 -8.65 -1.13
N HIS A 276 -11.43 -8.43 -2.34
CA HIS A 276 -12.43 -9.24 -3.05
C HIS A 276 -12.01 -10.71 -3.29
N ARG A 277 -10.73 -11.10 -3.26
CA ARG A 277 -10.28 -12.52 -3.43
C ARG A 277 -10.14 -13.22 -2.09
N ARG A 278 -9.78 -12.49 -1.03
CA ARG A 278 -10.02 -12.91 0.36
C ARG A 278 -11.51 -13.04 0.65
N VAL A 279 -12.36 -12.44 -0.16
CA VAL A 279 -13.78 -12.29 0.15
C VAL A 279 -14.63 -13.13 -0.82
N PHE A 280 -14.70 -12.84 -2.12
CA PHE A 280 -15.68 -13.38 -3.08
C PHE A 280 -15.40 -14.73 -3.78
N THR A 281 -14.23 -15.37 -3.72
CA THR A 281 -14.01 -16.55 -4.60
C THR A 281 -12.99 -17.56 -4.08
N GLU A 282 -13.46 -18.54 -3.31
CA GLU A 282 -12.62 -19.65 -2.84
C GLU A 282 -12.86 -20.96 -3.62
N LYS A 283 -13.99 -21.12 -4.33
CA LYS A 283 -14.24 -22.35 -5.10
C LYS A 283 -13.30 -22.52 -6.30
N THR A 284 -13.00 -21.46 -7.04
CA THR A 284 -12.01 -21.49 -8.13
C THR A 284 -10.58 -21.43 -7.62
N PHE A 285 -10.38 -21.07 -6.34
CA PHE A 285 -9.07 -20.94 -5.72
C PHE A 285 -8.65 -22.25 -5.00
N ARG A 286 -9.49 -23.26 -4.76
CA ARG A 286 -8.90 -24.59 -4.49
C ARG A 286 -8.05 -25.11 -5.67
N GLU A 287 -8.32 -24.64 -6.89
CA GLU A 287 -7.54 -25.00 -8.08
C GLU A 287 -6.47 -23.96 -8.46
N VAL A 288 -6.54 -22.74 -7.94
CA VAL A 288 -5.59 -21.64 -8.28
C VAL A 288 -4.88 -21.06 -7.04
N ALA A 289 -5.29 -21.33 -5.80
CA ALA A 289 -4.60 -20.97 -4.52
C ALA A 289 -3.51 -21.94 -4.14
N ASP A 290 -3.55 -23.15 -4.68
CA ASP A 290 -2.46 -24.11 -4.48
C ASP A 290 -1.15 -23.58 -5.07
N THR A 291 -1.19 -22.44 -5.79
CA THR A 291 -0.07 -21.71 -6.38
C THR A 291 0.91 -21.09 -5.37
N GLY A 292 1.48 -21.90 -4.50
CA GLY A 292 2.81 -21.73 -3.89
C GLY A 292 3.05 -20.49 -3.03
N SER A 293 2.06 -19.63 -2.81
CA SER A 293 2.06 -18.73 -1.67
C SER A 293 1.76 -19.58 -0.45
N GLN A 294 2.73 -19.76 0.45
CA GLN A 294 2.49 -20.42 1.74
C GLN A 294 1.22 -19.81 2.35
N ALA A 295 0.19 -20.61 2.57
CA ALA A 295 -1.03 -20.15 3.19
C ALA A 295 -0.65 -19.43 4.50
N PHE A 296 -1.06 -18.16 4.62
CA PHE A 296 -0.82 -17.42 5.84
C PHE A 296 -1.45 -18.19 6.99
N THR A 297 -0.70 -18.38 8.08
CA THR A 297 -1.32 -18.89 9.30
C THR A 297 -2.33 -17.86 9.77
N ARG A 298 -3.44 -18.30 10.37
CA ARG A 298 -4.46 -17.36 10.87
C ARG A 298 -3.92 -16.30 11.86
N ARG A 299 -2.82 -16.59 12.56
CA ARG A 299 -2.14 -15.61 13.42
C ARG A 299 -1.46 -14.51 12.58
N GLU A 300 -0.84 -14.87 11.46
CA GLU A 300 -0.25 -13.93 10.51
C GLU A 300 -1.33 -13.09 9.82
N GLU A 301 -2.46 -13.70 9.43
CA GLU A 301 -3.61 -12.97 8.90
C GLU A 301 -4.14 -11.95 9.90
N ALA A 302 -4.33 -12.35 11.16
CA ALA A 302 -4.73 -11.45 12.25
C ALA A 302 -3.73 -10.31 12.45
N ALA A 303 -2.42 -10.59 12.40
CA ALA A 303 -1.38 -9.58 12.55
C ALA A 303 -1.38 -8.58 11.37
N LEU A 304 -1.55 -9.06 10.14
CA LEU A 304 -1.65 -8.23 8.94
C LEU A 304 -2.92 -7.37 8.95
N ASP A 305 -4.04 -7.91 9.40
CA ASP A 305 -5.30 -7.17 9.54
C ASP A 305 -5.23 -6.15 10.69
N ALA A 306 -4.58 -6.50 11.81
CA ALA A 306 -4.30 -5.58 12.90
C ALA A 306 -3.41 -4.41 12.43
N PHE A 307 -2.39 -4.70 11.61
CA PHE A 307 -1.60 -3.67 10.96
C PHE A 307 -2.46 -2.76 10.06
N ALA A 308 -3.37 -3.35 9.25
CA ALA A 308 -4.24 -2.60 8.37
C ALA A 308 -5.13 -1.59 9.13
N ILE A 309 -5.79 -2.04 10.21
CA ILE A 309 -6.65 -1.17 11.01
C ILE A 309 -5.84 -0.11 11.76
N LEU A 310 -4.63 -0.43 12.23
CA LEU A 310 -3.75 0.57 12.86
C LEU A 310 -3.35 1.65 11.85
N ALA A 311 -2.97 1.27 10.63
CA ALA A 311 -2.67 2.22 9.56
C ALA A 311 -3.90 3.07 9.20
N ALA A 312 -5.08 2.46 9.09
CA ALA A 312 -6.33 3.16 8.81
C ALA A 312 -6.73 4.13 9.91
N ILE A 313 -6.61 3.75 11.18
CA ILE A 313 -6.89 4.63 12.33
C ILE A 313 -5.90 5.79 12.35
N LEU A 314 -4.60 5.53 12.15
CA LEU A 314 -3.58 6.59 12.09
C LEU A 314 -3.85 7.59 10.96
N PHE A 315 -4.32 7.10 9.82
CA PHE A 315 -4.68 7.95 8.70
C PHE A 315 -5.97 8.74 8.97
N CYS A 316 -6.99 8.10 9.51
CA CYS A 316 -8.28 8.73 9.77
C CYS A 316 -8.24 9.71 10.96
N CYS A 317 -7.42 9.47 11.97
CA CYS A 317 -7.37 10.35 13.14
C CYS A 317 -6.80 11.75 12.82
N VAL A 318 -6.01 11.89 11.75
CA VAL A 318 -5.61 13.20 11.22
C VAL A 318 -6.82 13.99 10.72
N HIS A 319 -7.76 13.35 10.04
CA HIS A 319 -9.00 13.99 9.57
C HIS A 319 -9.93 14.34 10.75
N ILE A 320 -9.97 13.49 11.78
CA ILE A 320 -10.68 13.78 13.03
C ILE A 320 -10.02 14.97 13.76
N ALA A 321 -8.69 15.11 13.74
CA ALA A 321 -8.03 16.26 14.35
C ALA A 321 -8.50 17.59 13.75
N ALA A 322 -8.96 17.60 12.50
CA ALA A 322 -9.57 18.77 11.87
C ALA A 322 -11.04 19.01 12.25
N TRP A 323 -11.57 18.39 13.33
CA TRP A 323 -13.00 18.44 13.70
C TRP A 323 -13.59 19.84 13.82
N ASN A 324 -12.77 20.78 14.31
CA ASN A 324 -13.14 22.18 14.55
C ASN A 324 -12.50 23.15 13.56
N PHE A 325 -11.97 22.65 12.43
CA PHE A 325 -11.44 23.53 11.40
C PHE A 325 -12.56 24.40 10.81
N LEU A 326 -12.17 25.59 10.37
CA LEU A 326 -13.08 26.53 9.72
C LEU A 326 -13.24 26.14 8.25
N PHE A 327 -14.49 26.10 7.81
CA PHE A 327 -14.86 25.84 6.42
C PHE A 327 -15.61 27.06 5.86
N PRO A 328 -15.61 27.25 4.53
CA PRO A 328 -16.38 28.31 3.88
C PRO A 328 -17.86 28.34 4.27
N THR A 329 -18.48 27.17 4.47
CA THR A 329 -19.87 27.07 4.94
C THR A 329 -20.02 26.08 6.10
N GLN A 330 -21.08 26.28 6.91
CA GLN A 330 -21.45 25.34 7.98
C GLN A 330 -21.84 23.96 7.41
N THR A 331 -22.44 23.92 6.22
CA THR A 331 -22.79 22.66 5.55
C THR A 331 -21.56 21.84 5.17
N GLU A 332 -20.47 22.49 4.72
CA GLU A 332 -19.20 21.82 4.42
C GLU A 332 -18.53 21.28 5.69
N GLN A 333 -18.60 22.02 6.79
CA GLN A 333 -18.08 21.55 8.08
C GLN A 333 -18.86 20.33 8.61
N ILE A 334 -20.19 20.33 8.48
CA ILE A 334 -21.02 19.17 8.85
C ILE A 334 -20.70 17.99 7.93
N ALA A 335 -20.60 18.21 6.62
CA ALA A 335 -20.25 17.18 5.65
C ALA A 335 -18.87 16.58 5.96
N TRP A 336 -17.88 17.40 6.33
CA TRP A 336 -16.55 16.94 6.75
C TRP A 336 -16.64 15.96 7.92
N ARG A 337 -17.40 16.32 8.97
CA ARG A 337 -17.60 15.48 10.15
C ARG A 337 -18.29 14.16 9.79
N ILE A 338 -19.34 14.22 8.98
CA ILE A 338 -20.07 13.04 8.51
C ILE A 338 -19.14 12.11 7.73
N PHE A 339 -18.44 12.61 6.70
CA PHE A 339 -17.56 11.77 5.89
C PHE A 339 -16.39 11.20 6.69
N THR A 340 -15.82 11.98 7.61
CA THR A 340 -14.75 11.50 8.50
C THR A 340 -15.23 10.36 9.40
N LEU A 341 -16.43 10.49 10.00
CA LEU A 341 -17.03 9.43 10.81
C LEU A 341 -17.36 8.19 9.97
N ILE A 342 -17.90 8.36 8.75
CA ILE A 342 -18.18 7.26 7.84
C ILE A 342 -16.88 6.52 7.49
N ALA A 343 -15.82 7.24 7.14
CA ALA A 343 -14.53 6.64 6.79
C ALA A 343 -13.96 5.78 7.94
N VAL A 344 -13.94 6.32 9.16
CA VAL A 344 -13.48 5.58 10.35
C VAL A 344 -14.36 4.37 10.62
N SER A 345 -15.69 4.54 10.57
CA SER A 345 -16.64 3.48 10.87
C SER A 345 -16.52 2.32 9.87
N MET A 346 -16.41 2.63 8.58
CA MET A 346 -16.25 1.60 7.54
C MET A 346 -14.91 0.88 7.64
N ALA A 347 -13.82 1.56 8.01
CA ALA A 347 -12.54 0.90 8.29
C ALA A 347 -12.66 -0.10 9.46
N CYS A 348 -13.36 0.28 10.53
CA CYS A 348 -13.64 -0.61 11.66
C CYS A 348 -14.54 -1.79 11.26
N VAL A 349 -15.58 -1.57 10.46
CA VAL A 349 -16.46 -2.65 9.97
C VAL A 349 -15.66 -3.65 9.13
N ALA A 350 -14.83 -3.19 8.19
CA ALA A 350 -14.01 -4.07 7.36
C ALA A 350 -13.07 -4.95 8.22
N TYR A 351 -12.49 -4.39 9.28
CA TYR A 351 -11.66 -5.14 10.24
C TYR A 351 -12.48 -6.16 11.05
N LEU A 352 -13.63 -5.74 11.60
CA LEU A 352 -14.50 -6.64 12.39
C LEU A 352 -14.99 -7.83 11.56
N VAL A 353 -15.37 -7.59 10.32
CA VAL A 353 -15.76 -8.65 9.38
C VAL A 353 -14.57 -9.57 9.09
N GLY A 354 -13.38 -9.04 8.84
CA GLY A 354 -12.16 -9.86 8.64
C GLY A 354 -11.79 -10.73 9.85
N GLN A 355 -12.04 -10.26 11.07
CA GLN A 355 -11.75 -10.98 12.32
C GLN A 355 -12.88 -11.89 12.80
N ALA A 356 -14.06 -11.86 12.17
CA ALA A 356 -15.23 -12.63 12.59
C ALA A 356 -14.95 -14.15 12.72
N PRO A 357 -14.19 -14.81 11.81
CA PRO A 357 -13.88 -16.24 11.94
C PRO A 357 -12.97 -16.57 13.13
N LEU A 358 -12.06 -15.65 13.51
CA LEU A 358 -11.19 -15.82 14.67
C LEU A 358 -11.99 -15.66 15.96
N PHE A 359 -12.84 -14.64 16.03
CA PHE A 359 -13.71 -14.38 17.17
C PHE A 359 -14.71 -15.52 17.39
N ALA A 360 -15.35 -16.00 16.32
CA ALA A 360 -16.27 -17.14 16.37
C ALA A 360 -15.60 -18.39 16.98
N ARG A 361 -14.34 -18.68 16.64
CA ARG A 361 -13.60 -19.81 17.23
C ARG A 361 -13.25 -19.64 18.69
N LEU A 362 -12.88 -18.42 19.09
CA LEU A 362 -12.61 -18.14 20.50
C LEU A 362 -13.87 -18.35 21.33
N LEU A 363 -15.02 -17.88 20.82
CA LEU A 363 -16.31 -18.14 21.43
C LEU A 363 -16.68 -19.62 21.45
N ALA A 364 -16.32 -20.40 20.42
CA ALA A 364 -16.59 -21.84 20.32
C ALA A 364 -16.00 -22.64 21.49
N LYS A 365 -14.92 -22.14 22.09
CA LYS A 365 -14.27 -22.75 23.25
C LYS A 365 -15.04 -22.55 24.55
N ILE A 366 -15.93 -21.56 24.60
CA ILE A 366 -16.63 -21.12 25.81
C ILE A 366 -18.12 -21.43 25.73
N ILE A 367 -18.73 -21.29 24.54
CA ILE A 367 -20.19 -21.34 24.34
C ILE A 367 -20.52 -22.24 23.16
N SER A 368 -21.64 -22.98 23.24
CA SER A 368 -22.19 -23.74 22.12
C SER A 368 -22.67 -22.79 21.00
N ILE A 369 -22.06 -22.91 19.83
CA ILE A 369 -22.31 -21.97 18.72
C ILE A 369 -23.61 -22.31 17.97
N PRO A 370 -24.45 -21.30 17.64
CA PRO A 370 -25.65 -21.49 16.84
C PRO A 370 -25.34 -22.07 15.44
N SER A 371 -26.28 -22.83 14.87
CA SER A 371 -26.09 -23.48 13.56
C SER A 371 -25.73 -22.51 12.43
N CYS A 372 -26.22 -21.26 12.47
CA CYS A 372 -25.89 -20.23 11.47
C CYS A 372 -24.43 -19.74 11.52
N MET A 373 -23.74 -19.93 12.65
CA MET A 373 -22.36 -19.50 12.84
C MET A 373 -21.33 -20.63 12.71
N LYS A 374 -21.77 -21.87 12.45
CA LYS A 374 -20.85 -23.01 12.29
C LYS A 374 -19.87 -22.82 11.13
N ALA A 375 -20.31 -22.16 10.05
CA ALA A 375 -19.45 -21.83 8.91
C ALA A 375 -18.30 -20.88 9.28
N LEU A 376 -18.50 -19.95 10.22
CA LEU A 376 -17.46 -19.02 10.70
C LEU A 376 -16.35 -19.72 11.50
N VAL A 377 -16.68 -20.86 12.12
CA VAL A 377 -15.77 -21.60 13.01
C VAL A 377 -14.85 -22.53 12.22
N ASP A 378 -15.38 -23.13 11.15
CA ASP A 378 -14.68 -24.11 10.34
C ASP A 378 -13.44 -23.47 9.64
N PRO A 379 -12.23 -24.05 9.83
CA PRO A 379 -11.02 -23.62 9.12
C PRO A 379 -11.05 -23.69 7.62
N THR A 380 -11.86 -24.61 7.11
CA THR A 380 -11.87 -25.02 5.72
C THR A 380 -13.10 -24.51 5.00
N ALA A 381 -14.03 -23.88 5.74
CA ALA A 381 -15.19 -23.22 5.17
C ALA A 381 -14.77 -21.89 4.54
N SER A 382 -15.29 -21.65 3.33
CA SER A 382 -15.13 -20.39 2.63
C SER A 382 -15.86 -19.26 3.34
N PHE A 383 -15.43 -18.03 3.08
CA PHE A 383 -16.15 -16.83 3.51
C PHE A 383 -17.64 -16.90 3.10
N THR A 384 -18.50 -16.49 4.02
CA THR A 384 -19.94 -16.45 3.79
C THR A 384 -20.29 -15.30 2.85
N MET A 385 -21.30 -15.47 1.98
CA MET A 385 -21.77 -14.39 1.09
C MET A 385 -22.07 -13.08 1.84
N LEU A 386 -22.50 -13.17 3.11
CA LEU A 386 -22.74 -12.01 3.96
C LEU A 386 -21.45 -11.26 4.33
N GLU A 387 -20.42 -11.94 4.85
CA GLU A 387 -19.10 -11.32 5.11
C GLU A 387 -18.60 -10.62 3.86
N ILE A 388 -18.93 -11.21 2.72
CA ILE A 388 -18.50 -10.76 1.43
C ILE A 388 -19.13 -9.45 1.00
N TYR A 389 -20.45 -9.39 0.97
CA TYR A 389 -21.15 -8.17 0.64
C TYR A 389 -20.87 -7.06 1.66
N LEU A 390 -20.71 -7.40 2.94
CA LEU A 390 -20.38 -6.42 3.98
C LEU A 390 -19.00 -5.81 3.79
N ASN A 391 -17.97 -6.61 3.48
CA ASN A 391 -16.62 -6.09 3.30
C ASN A 391 -16.50 -5.22 2.04
N VAL A 392 -17.05 -5.68 0.92
CA VAL A 392 -17.05 -4.91 -0.34
C VAL A 392 -17.91 -3.64 -0.22
N GLY A 393 -19.09 -3.74 0.38
CA GLY A 393 -19.95 -2.58 0.64
C GLY A 393 -19.28 -1.56 1.55
N ALA A 394 -18.63 -2.01 2.64
CA ALA A 394 -17.88 -1.13 3.52
C ALA A 394 -16.76 -0.39 2.77
N TYR A 395 -16.03 -1.09 1.90
CA TYR A 395 -14.98 -0.47 1.08
C TYR A 395 -15.51 0.56 0.07
N GLN A 396 -16.67 0.30 -0.55
CA GLN A 396 -17.30 1.25 -1.48
C GLN A 396 -17.75 2.51 -0.75
N VAL A 397 -18.44 2.35 0.38
CA VAL A 397 -18.89 3.47 1.22
C VAL A 397 -17.68 4.26 1.76
N TYR A 398 -16.61 3.56 2.15
CA TYR A 398 -15.34 4.18 2.51
C TYR A 398 -14.77 5.04 1.38
N CYS A 399 -14.64 4.50 0.16
CA CYS A 399 -14.15 5.25 -1.00
C CYS A 399 -14.99 6.50 -1.30
N VAL A 400 -16.32 6.40 -1.21
CA VAL A 400 -17.21 7.56 -1.41
C VAL A 400 -16.98 8.61 -0.34
N ALA A 401 -16.88 8.22 0.93
CA ALA A 401 -16.57 9.15 2.01
C ALA A 401 -15.19 9.81 1.81
N ARG A 402 -14.19 9.06 1.35
CA ARG A 402 -12.85 9.56 1.04
C ARG A 402 -12.84 10.57 -0.13
N LEU A 403 -13.64 10.33 -1.16
CA LEU A 403 -13.85 11.31 -2.24
C LEU A 403 -14.47 12.60 -1.69
N GLY A 404 -15.47 12.48 -0.80
CA GLY A 404 -16.08 13.62 -0.12
C GLY A 404 -15.08 14.42 0.72
N ILE A 405 -14.28 13.74 1.54
CA ILE A 405 -13.17 14.35 2.29
C ILE A 405 -12.22 15.08 1.34
N PHE A 406 -11.80 14.44 0.24
CA PHE A 406 -10.89 15.04 -0.73
C PHE A 406 -11.45 16.29 -1.40
N ALA A 407 -12.72 16.24 -1.82
CA ALA A 407 -13.40 17.39 -2.38
C ALA A 407 -13.50 18.55 -1.37
N LEU A 408 -13.82 18.26 -0.11
CA LEU A 408 -13.89 19.27 0.96
C LEU A 408 -12.52 19.87 1.30
N MET A 409 -11.44 19.08 1.25
CA MET A 409 -10.07 19.60 1.38
C MET A 409 -9.79 20.67 0.35
N LEU A 410 -10.11 20.42 -0.92
CA LEU A 410 -9.91 21.40 -2.00
C LEU A 410 -10.88 22.58 -1.86
N SER A 411 -12.14 22.33 -1.50
CA SER A 411 -13.14 23.39 -1.30
C SER A 411 -12.73 24.37 -0.20
N SER A 412 -12.07 23.88 0.86
CA SER A 412 -11.61 24.72 1.98
C SER A 412 -10.61 25.79 1.57
N LEU A 413 -9.89 25.62 0.46
CA LEU A 413 -8.95 26.61 -0.07
C LEU A 413 -9.63 27.91 -0.53
N ARG A 414 -10.95 27.88 -0.74
CA ARG A 414 -11.73 29.08 -1.09
C ARG A 414 -11.80 30.11 0.05
N ALA A 415 -11.56 29.67 1.28
CA ALA A 415 -11.67 30.52 2.46
C ALA A 415 -10.71 30.01 3.54
N LEU A 416 -9.48 30.53 3.55
CA LEU A 416 -8.45 30.16 4.53
C LEU A 416 -8.21 31.29 5.55
N PRO A 417 -7.86 30.98 6.80
CA PRO A 417 -7.40 32.00 7.75
C PRO A 417 -6.21 32.79 7.19
N VAL A 418 -6.16 34.11 7.41
CA VAL A 418 -5.09 34.99 6.88
C VAL A 418 -3.69 34.47 7.20
N GLY A 419 -3.49 33.91 8.40
CA GLY A 419 -2.20 33.36 8.81
C GLY A 419 -1.69 32.21 7.92
N CYS A 420 -2.55 31.57 7.12
CA CYS A 420 -2.16 30.54 6.16
C CYS A 420 -1.21 31.08 5.08
N TYR A 421 -1.32 32.37 4.77
CA TYR A 421 -0.56 33.09 3.74
C TYR A 421 0.71 33.77 4.27
N ILE A 422 1.04 33.54 5.54
CA ILE A 422 2.29 33.96 6.17
C ILE A 422 3.32 32.84 5.99
N SER A 423 4.44 33.13 5.32
CA SER A 423 5.58 32.22 5.23
C SER A 423 6.34 32.15 6.55
N ILE A 424 6.96 31.00 6.83
CA ILE A 424 7.85 30.86 7.98
C ILE A 424 9.17 31.54 7.63
N ASP A 425 9.59 32.50 8.45
CA ASP A 425 10.92 33.08 8.35
C ASP A 425 11.95 32.12 8.97
N TRP A 426 12.49 31.24 8.14
CA TRP A 426 13.54 30.30 8.55
C TRP A 426 14.84 31.00 8.94
N LEU A 427 15.12 32.21 8.41
CA LEU A 427 16.33 32.95 8.74
C LEU A 427 16.26 33.49 10.17
N ALA A 428 15.06 33.85 10.66
CA ALA A 428 14.85 34.21 12.05
C ALA A 428 15.05 33.03 13.03
N SER A 429 14.95 31.77 12.56
CA SER A 429 15.22 30.58 13.37
C SER A 429 16.70 30.24 13.50
N ILE A 430 17.56 30.76 12.61
CA ILE A 430 19.00 30.52 12.66
C ILE A 430 19.57 31.47 13.72
N PRO A 431 20.18 30.97 14.81
CA PRO A 431 20.78 31.84 15.82
C PRO A 431 21.81 32.74 15.15
N HIS A 432 21.57 34.05 15.21
CA HIS A 432 22.47 35.05 14.66
C HIS A 432 23.80 34.95 15.43
N LEU A 433 24.89 34.63 14.71
CA LEU A 433 26.26 34.63 15.26
C LEU A 433 26.82 36.05 15.33
#